data_AF-G2GAP5-F1
#
_entry.id   AF-G2GAP5-F1
#
_cell.length_a   1.000
_cell.length_b   1.000
_cell.length_c   1.000
_cell.angle_alpha   90.00
_cell.angle_beta   90.00
_cell.angle_gamma   90.00
#
_symmetry.space_group_name_H-M   'P 1'
#
loop_
_entity.id
_entity.type
_entity.pdbx_description
1 polymer ?
#
loop_
_entity_poly.entity_id
_entity_poly.type
_entity_poly.pdbx_seq_one_letter_code
_entity_poly.pdbx_strand_id
1 'polypeptide(L)'
;MRIRTLTLTAASGAALLAAGLLPASASGAPRPVPAPEGSVSAARLLARVASCTRISQGAYRTDAGAAAATVPVCGTPDAVFWKADMDIDCDGQRTAKCNENTDPYFLPDTAFRQSDGRALRSDTLPYIVVPGPSGVWDHTASGIRGGSVAAVVYGDRVLYAVVGDTGPRGII
;
A
#
# COMPACT_ATOMS: atom_id res chain seq x y z
N MET A 1 -17.26 21.29 -80.83
CA MET A 1 -18.31 21.34 -79.79
C MET A 1 -18.45 19.94 -79.20
N ARG A 2 -18.56 19.84 -77.87
CA ARG A 2 -18.62 18.65 -76.98
C ARG A 2 -17.31 18.17 -76.37
N ILE A 3 -17.09 18.73 -75.18
CA ILE A 3 -16.25 18.26 -74.06
C ILE A 3 -16.77 16.92 -73.54
N ARG A 4 -15.89 16.00 -73.15
CA ARG A 4 -16.13 15.10 -72.02
C ARG A 4 -14.86 14.88 -71.20
N THR A 5 -15.05 15.00 -69.89
CA THR A 5 -14.08 15.18 -68.83
C THR A 5 -13.90 13.87 -68.05
N LEU A 6 -12.63 13.57 -67.71
CA LEU A 6 -12.04 12.85 -66.56
C LEU A 6 -12.90 11.90 -65.70
N THR A 7 -12.30 10.74 -65.38
CA THR A 7 -12.21 10.22 -64.00
C THR A 7 -10.88 9.47 -63.77
N LEU A 8 -10.05 9.99 -62.85
CA LEU A 8 -8.93 9.27 -62.23
C LEU A 8 -9.52 8.44 -61.07
N THR A 9 -9.32 7.12 -61.08
CA THR A 9 -9.55 6.27 -59.91
C THR A 9 -8.21 5.97 -59.24
N ALA A 10 -8.00 6.55 -58.06
CA ALA A 10 -6.88 6.24 -57.19
C ALA A 10 -7.08 4.87 -56.53
N ALA A 11 -6.03 4.04 -56.56
CA ALA A 11 -5.97 2.76 -55.88
C ALA A 11 -5.56 2.96 -54.42
N SER A 12 -6.32 2.37 -53.49
CA SER A 12 -5.92 2.22 -52.09
C SER A 12 -6.06 0.73 -51.72
N GLY A 13 -4.92 0.03 -51.70
CA GLY A 13 -4.83 -1.35 -51.25
C GLY A 13 -4.99 -1.43 -49.73
N ALA A 14 -5.91 -2.28 -49.28
CA ALA A 14 -6.10 -2.57 -47.86
C ALA A 14 -4.93 -3.45 -47.35
N ALA A 15 -4.23 -2.98 -46.32
CA ALA A 15 -3.21 -3.77 -45.63
C ALA A 15 -3.87 -4.74 -44.65
N LEU A 16 -3.63 -6.03 -44.84
CA LEU A 16 -3.92 -7.11 -43.88
C LEU A 16 -2.83 -7.15 -42.80
N LEU A 17 -3.20 -6.88 -41.55
CA LEU A 17 -2.41 -7.19 -40.36
C LEU A 17 -3.29 -7.95 -39.37
N ALA A 18 -3.43 -9.26 -39.58
CA ALA A 18 -3.98 -10.16 -38.57
C ALA A 18 -2.88 -10.48 -37.56
N ALA A 19 -2.78 -9.67 -36.49
CA ALA A 19 -1.99 -10.03 -35.33
C ALA A 19 -2.74 -11.15 -34.56
N GLY A 20 -2.22 -12.38 -34.65
CA GLY A 20 -2.74 -13.50 -33.87
C GLY A 20 -2.62 -13.20 -32.37
N LEU A 21 -3.75 -13.06 -31.70
CA LEU A 21 -3.83 -12.99 -30.24
C LEU A 21 -3.49 -14.37 -29.67
N LEU A 22 -2.27 -14.55 -29.18
CA LEU A 22 -1.94 -15.67 -28.32
C LEU A 22 -2.65 -15.49 -26.97
N PRO A 23 -3.27 -16.53 -26.39
CA PRO A 23 -3.82 -16.43 -25.05
C PRO A 23 -2.67 -16.23 -24.06
N ALA A 24 -2.69 -15.11 -23.33
CA ALA A 24 -1.83 -14.89 -22.19
C ALA A 24 -2.26 -15.87 -21.08
N SER A 25 -1.64 -17.05 -21.04
CA SER A 25 -1.73 -17.95 -19.91
C SER A 25 -1.07 -17.27 -18.70
N ALA A 26 -1.88 -16.62 -17.87
CA ALA A 26 -1.49 -16.20 -16.54
C ALA A 26 -1.21 -17.46 -15.70
N SER A 27 0.02 -17.97 -15.82
CA SER A 27 0.51 -19.03 -14.97
C SER A 27 0.67 -18.43 -13.58
N GLY A 28 -0.33 -18.67 -12.73
CA GLY A 28 -0.29 -18.38 -11.29
C GLY A 28 0.76 -19.25 -10.63
N ALA A 29 2.03 -18.89 -10.77
CA ALA A 29 3.07 -19.42 -9.91
C ALA A 29 2.80 -18.92 -8.48
N PRO A 30 2.94 -19.77 -7.45
CA PRO A 30 2.90 -19.30 -6.06
C PRO A 30 3.97 -18.22 -5.90
N ARG A 31 3.54 -17.02 -5.54
CA ARG A 31 4.43 -15.88 -5.29
C ARG A 31 5.37 -16.26 -4.14
N PRO A 32 6.69 -16.13 -4.30
CA PRO A 32 7.62 -16.40 -3.21
C PRO A 32 7.21 -15.58 -1.99
N VAL A 33 7.13 -16.23 -0.82
CA VAL A 33 7.15 -15.50 0.45
C VAL A 33 8.41 -14.62 0.40
N PRO A 34 8.31 -13.31 0.66
CA PRO A 34 9.51 -12.47 0.68
C PRO A 34 10.53 -13.13 1.63
N ALA A 35 11.72 -13.43 1.11
CA ALA A 35 12.82 -13.85 1.96
C ALA A 35 13.03 -12.75 3.03
N PRO A 36 13.50 -13.08 4.24
CA PRO A 36 13.85 -12.06 5.23
C PRO A 36 14.75 -11.02 4.55
N GLU A 37 14.21 -9.83 4.33
CA GLU A 37 14.95 -8.76 3.67
C GLU A 37 15.86 -8.16 4.74
N GLY A 38 17.17 -8.44 4.65
CA GLY A 38 18.19 -7.77 5.45
C GLY A 38 18.94 -8.66 6.44
N SER A 39 20.17 -8.25 6.73
CA SER A 39 21.04 -8.85 7.77
C SER A 39 20.64 -8.42 9.20
N VAL A 40 19.62 -7.58 9.34
CA VAL A 40 19.18 -7.03 10.63
C VAL A 40 18.08 -7.92 11.20
N SER A 41 18.36 -8.54 12.35
CA SER A 41 17.37 -9.38 13.03
C SER A 41 16.27 -8.56 13.69
N ALA A 42 15.07 -9.17 13.81
CA ALA A 42 13.96 -8.64 14.58
C ALA A 42 14.40 -8.22 16.00
N ALA A 43 15.18 -9.05 16.68
CA ALA A 43 15.71 -8.75 18.01
C ALA A 43 16.57 -7.48 18.03
N ARG A 44 17.36 -7.22 16.98
CA ARG A 44 18.20 -6.01 16.89
C ARG A 44 17.35 -4.75 16.67
N LEU A 45 16.30 -4.82 15.87
CA LEU A 45 15.36 -3.72 15.71
C LEU A 45 14.61 -3.43 17.01
N LEU A 46 14.05 -4.47 17.64
CA LEU A 46 13.33 -4.36 18.91
C LEU A 46 14.23 -3.81 20.03
N ALA A 47 15.51 -4.19 20.08
CA ALA A 47 16.46 -3.64 21.03
C ALA A 47 16.70 -2.13 20.84
N ARG A 48 16.66 -1.61 19.61
CA ARG A 48 16.83 -0.17 19.32
C ARG A 48 15.65 0.67 19.77
N VAL A 49 14.45 0.09 19.82
CA VAL A 49 13.22 0.76 20.24
C VAL A 49 12.77 0.37 21.65
N ALA A 50 13.51 -0.54 22.32
CA ALA A 50 13.19 -0.99 23.67
C ALA A 50 13.21 0.14 24.70
N SER A 51 14.02 1.18 24.46
CA SER A 51 14.00 2.44 25.21
C SER A 51 13.52 3.54 24.28
N CYS A 52 12.24 3.88 24.39
CA CYS A 52 11.60 4.95 23.66
C CYS A 52 10.77 5.83 24.61
N THR A 53 10.58 7.09 24.23
CA THR A 53 9.73 8.03 24.95
C THR A 53 8.36 8.04 24.31
N ARG A 54 7.28 7.93 25.10
CA ARG A 54 5.93 8.08 24.56
C ARG A 54 5.76 9.47 23.93
N ILE A 55 5.33 9.51 22.68
CA ILE A 55 5.08 10.75 21.93
C ILE A 55 3.59 10.99 21.68
N SER A 56 2.75 9.97 21.82
CA SER A 56 1.29 10.14 21.74
C SER A 56 0.72 10.73 23.03
N GLN A 57 -0.26 11.64 22.90
CA GLN A 57 -1.02 12.21 24.02
C GLN A 57 -2.10 11.24 24.56
N GLY A 58 -2.38 10.17 23.81
CA GLY A 58 -3.32 9.11 24.19
C GLY A 58 -2.78 7.73 23.83
N ALA A 59 -3.64 6.73 23.93
CA ALA A 59 -3.41 5.40 23.36
C ALA A 59 -4.47 5.13 22.28
N TYR A 60 -4.20 4.15 21.44
CA TYR A 60 -5.08 3.67 20.41
C TYR A 60 -5.72 2.34 20.82
N ARG A 61 -6.90 2.08 20.28
CA ARG A 61 -7.51 0.74 20.27
C ARG A 61 -6.94 -0.04 19.09
N THR A 62 -6.90 -1.36 19.20
CA THR A 62 -6.62 -2.26 18.08
C THR A 62 -7.83 -2.34 17.16
N ASP A 63 -9.03 -2.36 17.73
CA ASP A 63 -10.28 -2.45 16.97
C ASP A 63 -11.27 -1.33 17.34
N ALA A 64 -12.19 -1.01 16.41
CA ALA A 64 -13.26 -0.04 16.65
C ALA A 64 -14.14 -0.39 17.87
N GLY A 65 -14.35 -1.69 18.11
CA GLY A 65 -15.17 -2.21 19.21
C GLY A 65 -14.40 -2.49 20.50
N ALA A 66 -13.08 -2.34 20.53
CA ALA A 66 -12.29 -2.67 21.71
C ALA A 66 -12.65 -1.76 22.89
N ALA A 67 -12.82 -2.35 24.08
CA ALA A 67 -13.27 -1.62 25.27
C ALA A 67 -12.24 -0.61 25.80
N ALA A 68 -10.95 -0.83 25.54
CA ALA A 68 -9.86 -0.01 26.06
C ALA A 68 -8.85 0.34 24.97
N ALA A 69 -8.37 1.59 25.00
CA ALA A 69 -7.23 2.02 24.20
C ALA A 69 -5.94 1.73 24.97
N THR A 70 -5.08 0.88 24.42
CA THR A 70 -3.91 0.31 25.12
C THR A 70 -2.60 0.49 24.36
N VAL A 71 -2.64 0.88 23.08
CA VAL A 71 -1.43 1.00 22.24
C VAL A 71 -0.92 2.45 22.25
N PRO A 72 0.16 2.78 23.00
CA PRO A 72 0.81 4.07 22.85
C PRO A 72 1.70 4.10 21.59
N VAL A 73 1.99 5.30 21.10
CA VAL A 73 3.06 5.53 20.13
C VAL A 73 4.26 6.11 20.85
N CYS A 74 5.43 5.52 20.65
CA CYS A 74 6.67 6.01 21.21
C CYS A 74 7.70 6.38 20.14
N GLY A 75 8.62 7.25 20.50
CA GLY A 75 9.67 7.76 19.64
C GLY A 75 11.05 7.60 20.26
N THR A 76 12.02 7.44 19.39
CA THR A 76 13.45 7.60 19.63
C THR A 76 13.93 8.75 18.74
N PRO A 77 15.21 9.20 18.85
CA PRO A 77 15.75 10.15 17.88
C PRO A 77 15.72 9.65 16.43
N ASP A 78 15.75 8.33 16.22
CA ASP A 78 15.92 7.70 14.91
C ASP A 78 14.62 7.13 14.32
N ALA A 79 13.63 6.80 15.15
CA ALA A 79 12.47 6.01 14.76
C ALA A 79 11.25 6.22 15.67
N VAL A 80 10.07 6.03 15.10
CA VAL A 80 8.79 5.86 15.82
C VAL A 80 8.44 4.38 15.88
N PHE A 81 7.89 3.94 17.01
CA PHE A 81 7.54 2.55 17.29
C PHE A 81 6.20 2.45 18.01
N TRP A 82 5.42 1.44 17.62
CA TRP A 82 4.23 0.96 18.31
C TRP A 82 4.07 -0.54 18.05
N LYS A 83 3.26 -1.20 18.87
CA LYS A 83 2.86 -2.60 18.68
C LYS A 83 1.35 -2.65 18.49
N ALA A 84 0.94 -2.90 17.26
CA ALA A 84 -0.46 -3.11 16.88
C ALA A 84 -0.77 -4.63 16.75
N ASP A 85 -2.00 -4.92 16.36
CA ASP A 85 -2.53 -6.27 16.10
C ASP A 85 -2.30 -6.79 14.68
N MET A 86 -1.86 -5.93 13.75
CA MET A 86 -1.49 -6.25 12.37
C MET A 86 -2.69 -6.57 11.47
N ASP A 87 -3.73 -5.73 11.54
CA ASP A 87 -4.82 -5.76 10.56
C ASP A 87 -4.33 -5.56 9.12
N ILE A 88 -5.00 -6.25 8.19
CA ILE A 88 -4.70 -6.19 6.77
C ILE A 88 -5.68 -5.23 6.09
N ASP A 89 -5.13 -4.14 5.57
CA ASP A 89 -5.84 -3.14 4.78
C ASP A 89 -5.83 -3.54 3.29
N CYS A 90 -7.01 -3.55 2.67
CA CYS A 90 -7.20 -3.88 1.25
C CYS A 90 -7.52 -2.66 0.37
N ASP A 91 -7.39 -1.44 0.88
CA ASP A 91 -7.76 -0.22 0.17
C ASP A 91 -6.87 0.06 -1.04
N GLY A 92 -7.47 0.68 -2.06
CA GLY A 92 -6.79 1.11 -3.28
C GLY A 92 -7.26 0.37 -4.53
N GLN A 93 -6.31 -0.09 -5.35
CA GLN A 93 -6.66 -0.71 -6.61
C GLN A 93 -7.38 -2.04 -6.41
N ARG A 94 -8.61 -2.12 -6.91
CA ARG A 94 -9.39 -3.36 -6.93
C ARG A 94 -8.63 -4.48 -7.63
N THR A 95 -8.47 -5.60 -6.94
CA THR A 95 -7.79 -6.82 -7.43
C THR A 95 -8.65 -8.05 -7.16
N ALA A 96 -8.14 -9.23 -7.53
CA ALA A 96 -8.79 -10.49 -7.16
C ALA A 96 -8.75 -10.78 -5.65
N LYS A 97 -7.78 -10.19 -4.91
CA LYS A 97 -7.58 -10.41 -3.47
C LYS A 97 -8.11 -9.28 -2.59
N CYS A 98 -8.12 -8.06 -3.13
CA CYS A 98 -8.50 -6.83 -2.43
C CYS A 98 -9.65 -6.18 -3.21
N ASN A 99 -10.87 -6.35 -2.71
CA ASN A 99 -12.11 -5.81 -3.27
C ASN A 99 -13.24 -5.86 -2.23
N GLU A 100 -14.39 -5.33 -2.60
CA GLU A 100 -15.59 -5.20 -1.76
C GLU A 100 -16.16 -6.54 -1.26
N ASN A 101 -15.80 -7.66 -1.91
CA ASN A 101 -16.27 -8.99 -1.49
C ASN A 101 -15.33 -9.66 -0.50
N THR A 102 -14.07 -9.23 -0.44
CA THR A 102 -13.04 -9.80 0.43
C THR A 102 -12.74 -8.91 1.63
N ASP A 103 -13.08 -7.63 1.54
CA ASP A 103 -12.99 -6.65 2.62
C ASP A 103 -14.29 -5.83 2.68
N PRO A 104 -15.10 -5.96 3.75
CA PRO A 104 -16.33 -5.20 3.91
C PRO A 104 -16.12 -3.69 4.10
N TYR A 105 -14.89 -3.24 4.36
CA TYR A 105 -14.51 -1.85 4.56
C TYR A 105 -13.72 -1.26 3.39
N PHE A 106 -13.54 -2.01 2.30
CA PHE A 106 -12.75 -1.61 1.13
C PHE A 106 -13.10 -0.21 0.61
N LEU A 107 -12.06 0.59 0.41
CA LEU A 107 -12.09 1.86 -0.32
C LEU A 107 -11.28 1.74 -1.62
N PRO A 108 -11.73 2.36 -2.73
CA PRO A 108 -11.04 2.27 -4.03
C PRO A 108 -9.85 3.24 -4.18
N ASP A 109 -9.42 3.88 -3.10
CA ASP A 109 -8.31 4.85 -3.09
C ASP A 109 -7.48 4.69 -1.82
N THR A 110 -6.27 5.23 -1.82
CA THR A 110 -5.36 5.24 -0.66
C THR A 110 -4.90 6.66 -0.38
N ALA A 111 -4.58 6.99 0.88
CA ALA A 111 -4.15 8.35 1.26
C ALA A 111 -2.91 8.83 0.48
N PHE A 112 -2.03 7.91 0.10
CA PHE A 112 -0.89 8.18 -0.78
C PHE A 112 -1.02 7.42 -2.09
N ARG A 113 -0.62 8.04 -3.19
CA ARG A 113 -0.74 7.48 -4.54
C ARG A 113 0.61 7.14 -5.13
N GLN A 114 0.59 6.22 -6.10
CA GLN A 114 1.75 5.90 -6.92
C GLN A 114 2.19 7.11 -7.76
N SER A 115 3.39 7.03 -8.34
CA SER A 115 3.92 8.09 -9.23
C SER A 115 3.08 8.30 -10.50
N ASP A 116 2.26 7.32 -10.89
CA ASP A 116 1.32 7.42 -12.01
C ASP A 116 -0.05 8.02 -11.61
N GLY A 117 -0.19 8.45 -10.35
CA GLY A 117 -1.42 9.06 -9.83
C GLY A 117 -2.55 8.08 -9.49
N ARG A 118 -2.33 6.77 -9.64
CA ARG A 118 -3.28 5.74 -9.19
C ARG A 118 -3.09 5.44 -7.70
N ALA A 119 -4.15 4.97 -7.06
CA ALA A 119 -4.10 4.40 -5.71
C ALA A 119 -3.05 3.27 -5.61
N LEU A 120 -2.59 2.96 -4.41
CA LEU A 120 -1.68 1.84 -4.20
C LEU A 120 -2.36 0.51 -4.49
N ARG A 121 -1.55 -0.54 -4.63
CA ARG A 121 -2.01 -1.89 -4.96
C ARG A 121 -1.60 -2.87 -3.86
N SER A 122 -2.47 -3.04 -2.87
CA SER A 122 -2.20 -3.72 -1.59
C SER A 122 -1.93 -5.22 -1.72
N ASP A 123 -2.43 -5.87 -2.77
CA ASP A 123 -2.14 -7.29 -3.04
C ASP A 123 -0.68 -7.55 -3.46
N THR A 124 0.07 -6.49 -3.77
CA THR A 124 1.44 -6.61 -4.30
C THR A 124 2.47 -5.65 -3.70
N LEU A 125 2.07 -4.47 -3.22
CA LEU A 125 2.94 -3.48 -2.59
C LEU A 125 2.85 -3.61 -1.07
N PRO A 126 3.96 -3.94 -0.37
CA PRO A 126 4.00 -3.87 1.09
C PRO A 126 3.90 -2.42 1.57
N TYR A 127 2.77 -2.06 2.17
CA TYR A 127 2.61 -0.81 2.89
C TYR A 127 2.06 -1.03 4.30
N ILE A 128 2.27 -0.05 5.16
CA ILE A 128 1.60 0.05 6.46
C ILE A 128 0.61 1.21 6.45
N VAL A 129 -0.38 1.10 7.31
CA VAL A 129 -1.35 2.14 7.62
C VAL A 129 -0.93 2.80 8.91
N VAL A 130 -0.91 4.14 8.93
CA VAL A 130 -0.72 4.91 10.17
C VAL A 130 -2.04 5.55 10.57
N PRO A 131 -2.33 5.78 11.86
CA PRO A 131 -3.53 6.52 12.21
C PRO A 131 -3.53 7.91 11.59
N GLY A 132 -4.70 8.35 11.12
CA GLY A 132 -4.88 9.71 10.62
C GLY A 132 -4.51 10.75 11.69
N PRO A 133 -3.92 11.91 11.31
CA PRO A 133 -3.50 12.92 12.27
C PRO A 133 -4.63 13.34 13.21
N SER A 134 -4.34 13.37 14.51
CA SER A 134 -5.31 13.69 15.55
C SER A 134 -4.65 14.26 16.81
N GLY A 135 -5.47 14.61 17.80
CA GLY A 135 -4.96 15.00 19.12
C GLY A 135 -4.25 13.86 19.87
N VAL A 136 -4.40 12.60 19.45
CA VAL A 136 -3.67 11.46 20.04
C VAL A 136 -2.24 11.43 19.53
N TRP A 137 -2.05 11.53 18.22
CA TRP A 137 -0.74 11.62 17.58
C TRP A 137 -0.89 12.20 16.16
N ASP A 138 0.07 13.03 15.77
CA ASP A 138 0.24 13.54 14.41
C ASP A 138 1.53 12.96 13.84
N HIS A 139 1.39 11.99 12.94
CA HIS A 139 2.53 11.32 12.31
C HIS A 139 3.36 12.29 11.46
N THR A 140 2.75 13.33 10.87
CA THR A 140 3.43 14.30 10.02
C THR A 140 4.36 15.20 10.83
N ALA A 141 3.98 15.55 12.06
CA ALA A 141 4.82 16.25 13.02
C ALA A 141 6.04 15.41 13.47
N SER A 142 5.97 14.08 13.31
CA SER A 142 7.09 13.16 13.52
C SER A 142 7.95 12.95 12.26
N GLY A 143 7.71 13.74 11.20
CA GLY A 143 8.43 13.63 9.92
C GLY A 143 8.03 12.41 9.07
N ILE A 144 7.01 11.66 9.48
CA ILE A 144 6.48 10.50 8.75
C ILE A 144 5.54 11.01 7.66
N ARG A 145 5.71 10.52 6.45
CA ARG A 145 4.94 10.89 5.25
C ARG A 145 4.72 9.68 4.36
N GLY A 146 3.88 9.81 3.34
CA GLY A 146 3.76 8.80 2.29
C GLY A 146 5.13 8.42 1.74
N GLY A 147 5.40 7.11 1.65
CA GLY A 147 6.69 6.58 1.22
C GLY A 147 7.77 6.50 2.31
N SER A 148 7.52 6.99 3.53
CA SER A 148 8.42 6.73 4.67
C SER A 148 8.57 5.23 4.89
N VAL A 149 9.81 4.75 5.08
CA VAL A 149 10.09 3.33 5.26
C VAL A 149 9.69 2.89 6.67
N ALA A 150 9.06 1.73 6.76
CA ALA A 150 8.74 1.04 8.00
C ALA A 150 9.36 -0.35 8.01
N ALA A 151 9.81 -0.79 9.17
CA ALA A 151 10.14 -2.19 9.42
C ALA A 151 8.99 -2.82 10.20
N VAL A 152 8.34 -3.83 9.61
CA VAL A 152 7.30 -4.62 10.24
C VAL A 152 7.94 -5.87 10.84
N VAL A 153 7.78 -6.03 12.15
CA VAL A 153 8.34 -7.16 12.89
C VAL A 153 7.21 -8.06 13.38
N TYR A 154 7.24 -9.33 12.99
CA TYR A 154 6.32 -10.36 13.48
C TYR A 154 7.10 -11.63 13.83
N GLY A 155 7.16 -11.96 15.12
CA GLY A 155 8.04 -13.01 15.62
C GLY A 155 9.51 -12.68 15.37
N ASP A 156 10.22 -13.57 14.68
CA ASP A 156 11.61 -13.42 14.26
C ASP A 156 11.77 -12.81 12.85
N ARG A 157 10.64 -12.52 12.17
CA ARG A 157 10.62 -12.02 10.79
C ARG A 157 10.60 -10.50 10.74
N VAL A 158 11.28 -9.97 9.72
CA VAL A 158 11.30 -8.55 9.37
C VAL A 158 10.90 -8.44 7.90
N LEU A 159 9.94 -7.55 7.62
CA LEU A 159 9.63 -7.09 6.28
C LEU A 159 9.72 -5.56 6.26
N TYR A 160 10.25 -5.02 5.18
CA TYR A 160 10.23 -3.58 4.95
C TYR A 160 9.01 -3.21 4.11
N ALA A 161 8.38 -2.11 4.49
CA ALA A 161 7.21 -1.56 3.85
C ALA A 161 7.35 -0.04 3.78
N VAL A 162 6.38 0.61 3.13
CA VAL A 162 6.25 2.06 3.15
C VAL A 162 4.97 2.49 3.86
N VAL A 163 4.92 3.70 4.40
CA VAL A 163 3.65 4.32 4.78
C VAL A 163 2.85 4.58 3.51
N GLY A 164 1.75 3.86 3.34
CA GLY A 164 0.93 3.87 2.12
C GLY A 164 -0.47 4.41 2.31
N ASP A 165 -1.02 4.32 3.52
CA ASP A 165 -2.34 4.83 3.84
C ASP A 165 -2.45 5.44 5.24
N THR A 166 -3.58 6.09 5.50
CA THR A 166 -3.97 6.59 6.80
C THR A 166 -5.32 6.02 7.25
N GLY A 167 -5.33 5.40 8.41
CA GLY A 167 -6.53 4.82 9.00
C GLY A 167 -7.32 5.79 9.89
N PRO A 168 -8.33 5.29 10.60
CA PRO A 168 -9.11 6.07 11.56
C PRO A 168 -8.24 6.72 12.65
N ARG A 169 -8.70 7.86 13.18
CA ARG A 169 -7.94 8.68 14.14
C ARG A 169 -7.75 8.07 15.54
N GLY A 170 -8.38 6.94 15.85
CA GLY A 170 -8.43 6.34 17.19
C GLY A 170 -8.27 4.82 17.22
N ILE A 171 -7.85 4.23 16.10
CA ILE A 171 -7.57 2.80 15.92
C ILE A 171 -6.16 2.67 15.32
N ILE A 172 -5.37 1.67 15.73
CA ILE A 172 -4.02 1.39 15.22
C ILE A 172 -3.74 -0.11 15.12
#